data_AF-A0ABD0QJV4-F1
#
_entry.id   AF-A0ABD0QJV4-F1
#
_cell.length_a   1.000
_cell.length_b   1.000
_cell.length_c   1.000
_cell.angle_alpha   90.00
_cell.angle_beta   90.00
_cell.angle_gamma   90.00
#
_symmetry.space_group_name_H-M   'P 1'
#
loop_
_entity.id
_entity.type
_entity.pdbx_description
1 polymer ?
#
loop_
_entity_poly.entity_id
_entity_poly.type
_entity_poly.pdbx_seq_one_letter_code
_entity_poly.pdbx_strand_id
1 'polypeptide(L)' 'AQKDGAAGFFKGMGKGLVGALTRPTGGIIDMASSTFQGIKRAAETSQDVESLRPPRFIHEDGVIRPYKGREGIGSQMLQ' A
#
# COMPACT_ATOMS: atom_id res chain seq x y z
N ALA A 1 -1.50 -57.55 -0.44
CA ALA A 1 -0.68 -56.39 -0.85
C ALA A 1 -1.49 -55.21 -1.41
N GLN A 2 -2.57 -55.42 -2.19
CA GLN A 2 -3.24 -54.33 -2.90
C GLN A 2 -4.34 -53.57 -2.11
N LYS A 3 -4.87 -54.16 -1.03
CA LYS A 3 -5.97 -53.58 -0.24
C LYS A 3 -5.54 -52.40 0.64
N ASP A 4 -4.27 -52.34 1.07
CA ASP A 4 -3.73 -51.24 1.88
C ASP A 4 -3.25 -50.05 1.03
N GLY A 5 -2.99 -50.25 -0.26
CA GLY A 5 -2.49 -49.20 -1.16
C GLY A 5 -3.54 -48.12 -1.48
N ALA A 6 -4.78 -48.54 -1.75
CA ALA A 6 -5.88 -47.60 -2.01
C ALA A 6 -6.24 -46.80 -0.74
N ALA A 7 -6.35 -47.46 0.41
CA ALA A 7 -6.61 -46.80 1.69
C ALA A 7 -5.48 -45.81 2.07
N GLY A 8 -4.22 -46.16 1.79
CA GLY A 8 -3.07 -45.28 1.96
C GLY A 8 -3.07 -44.06 1.04
N PHE A 9 -3.47 -44.23 -0.22
CA PHE A 9 -3.61 -43.14 -1.18
C PHE A 9 -4.70 -42.13 -0.77
N PHE A 10 -5.90 -42.60 -0.40
CA PHE A 10 -6.97 -41.71 0.08
C PHE A 10 -6.60 -41.00 1.39
N LYS A 11 -5.88 -41.67 2.30
CA LYS A 11 -5.36 -41.07 3.54
C LYS A 11 -4.27 -40.02 3.27
N GLY A 12 -3.41 -40.26 2.26
CA GLY A 12 -2.37 -39.33 1.82
C GLY A 12 -2.94 -38.11 1.10
N MET A 13 -3.93 -38.31 0.23
CA MET A 13 -4.62 -37.26 -0.52
C MET A 13 -5.47 -36.38 0.41
N GLY A 14 -6.17 -36.96 1.40
CA GLY A 14 -6.91 -36.21 2.41
C GLY A 14 -6.03 -35.30 3.27
N LYS A 15 -4.84 -35.76 3.66
CA LYS A 15 -3.84 -34.92 4.37
C LYS A 15 -3.18 -33.87 3.46
N GLY A 16 -2.96 -34.21 2.19
CA GLY A 16 -2.38 -33.31 1.19
C GLY A 16 -3.27 -32.12 0.83
N LEU A 17 -4.59 -32.33 0.73
CA LEU A 17 -5.59 -31.26 0.52
C LEU A 17 -5.69 -30.30 1.71
N VAL A 18 -5.59 -30.82 2.94
CA VAL A 18 -5.48 -29.99 4.14
C VAL A 18 -4.18 -29.16 4.08
N GLY A 19 -3.07 -29.73 3.60
CA GLY A 19 -1.81 -29.02 3.36
C GLY A 19 -1.90 -27.92 2.29
N ALA A 20 -2.66 -28.16 1.22
CA ALA A 20 -2.85 -27.22 0.12
C ALA A 20 -3.72 -26.01 0.50
N LEU A 21 -4.69 -26.20 1.41
CA LEU A 21 -5.52 -25.11 1.94
C LEU A 21 -4.87 -24.37 3.11
N THR A 22 -3.96 -25.02 3.86
CA THR A 22 -3.36 -24.43 5.06
C THR A 22 -2.16 -23.55 4.79
N ARG A 23 -1.62 -23.52 3.57
CA ARG A 23 -0.50 -22.63 3.22
C ARG A 23 -0.72 -21.79 1.95
N PRO A 24 -1.64 -20.81 1.99
CA PRO A 24 -1.44 -19.53 1.34
C PRO A 24 -0.73 -18.55 2.30
N THR A 25 0.01 -19.05 3.31
CA THR A 25 0.54 -18.25 4.43
C THR A 25 1.56 -17.17 4.03
N GLY A 26 2.03 -17.16 2.77
CA GLY A 26 2.83 -16.05 2.21
C GLY A 26 2.04 -15.06 1.34
N GLY A 27 0.86 -15.43 0.85
CA GLY A 27 0.20 -14.78 -0.29
C GLY A 27 -0.39 -13.39 -0.02
N ILE A 28 -0.73 -13.06 1.23
CA ILE A 28 -1.30 -11.75 1.58
C ILE A 28 -0.23 -10.65 1.71
N ILE A 29 0.96 -10.99 2.18
CA ILE A 29 2.07 -10.03 2.36
C ILE A 29 2.68 -9.70 0.99
N ASP A 30 2.90 -10.72 0.15
CA ASP A 30 3.44 -10.53 -1.20
C ASP A 30 2.46 -9.80 -2.14
N MET A 31 1.16 -10.00 -1.95
CA MET A 31 0.11 -9.31 -2.72
C MET A 31 -0.03 -7.83 -2.33
N ALA A 32 0.03 -7.52 -1.03
CA ALA A 32 0.01 -6.13 -0.58
C ALA A 32 1.27 -5.37 -1.05
N SER A 33 2.43 -6.01 -0.95
CA SER A 33 3.70 -5.41 -1.36
C SER A 33 3.79 -5.16 -2.87
N SER A 34 3.33 -6.10 -3.69
CA SER A 34 3.27 -5.93 -5.16
C SER A 34 2.27 -4.84 -5.59
N THR A 35 1.11 -4.75 -4.93
CA THR A 35 0.14 -3.66 -5.18
C THR A 35 0.73 -2.30 -4.82
N PHE A 36 1.38 -2.19 -3.65
CA PHE A 36 2.01 -0.94 -3.20
C PHE A 36 3.16 -0.51 -4.13
N GLN A 37 3.96 -1.47 -4.60
CA GLN A 37 5.01 -1.23 -5.59
C GLN A 37 4.45 -0.81 -6.96
N GLY A 38 3.30 -1.35 -7.36
CA GLY A 38 2.59 -0.96 -8.58
C GLY A 38 2.10 0.49 -8.51
N ILE A 39 1.46 0.86 -7.40
CA ILE A 39 1.01 2.23 -7.14
C ILE A 39 2.21 3.19 -7.10
N LYS A 40 3.30 2.82 -6.39
CA LYS A 40 4.53 3.61 -6.32
C LYS A 40 5.11 3.88 -7.71
N ARG A 41 5.28 2.85 -8.55
CA ARG A 41 5.81 3.01 -9.93
C ARG A 41 4.90 3.86 -10.81
N ALA A 42 3.58 3.72 -10.68
CA ALA A 42 2.62 4.54 -11.41
C ALA A 42 2.66 6.02 -10.96
N ALA A 43 2.82 6.26 -9.65
CA ALA A 43 2.94 7.59 -9.08
C ALA A 43 4.30 8.25 -9.35
N GLU A 44 5.38 7.46 -9.50
CA GLU A 44 6.71 7.94 -9.90
C GLU A 44 6.77 8.43 -11.35
N THR A 45 5.73 8.15 -12.16
CA THR A 45 5.54 8.76 -13.50
C THR A 45 4.95 10.18 -13.39
N SER A 46 5.17 10.84 -12.26
CA SER A 46 4.80 12.24 -12.07
C SER A 46 5.88 13.13 -12.69
N GLN A 47 5.53 13.79 -13.78
CA GLN A 47 6.13 15.07 -14.17
C GLN A 47 6.27 15.96 -12.93
N ASP A 48 7.32 16.79 -12.86
CA ASP A 48 7.59 17.67 -11.72
C ASP A 48 6.29 18.27 -11.16
N VAL A 49 5.90 17.80 -9.96
CA VAL A 49 4.65 18.21 -9.34
C VAL A 49 4.86 19.61 -8.77
N GLU A 50 4.60 20.62 -9.59
CA GLU A 50 4.63 21.99 -9.14
C GLU A 50 3.37 22.34 -8.36
N SER A 51 3.55 23.00 -7.22
CA SER A 51 2.43 23.48 -6.45
C SER A 51 1.70 24.58 -7.22
N LEU A 52 0.39 24.41 -7.45
CA LEU A 52 -0.46 25.43 -8.10
C LEU A 52 -0.54 26.75 -7.30
N ARG A 53 -0.12 26.74 -6.04
CA ARG A 53 -0.23 27.88 -5.13
C ARG A 53 0.84 27.83 -4.03
N PRO A 54 1.34 28.99 -3.56
CA PRO A 54 2.19 29.06 -2.38
C PRO A 54 1.57 28.41 -1.14
N PRO A 55 2.39 27.85 -0.22
CA PRO A 55 1.95 27.40 1.09
C PRO A 55 1.16 28.47 1.84
N ARG A 56 0.20 28.06 2.66
CA ARG A 56 -0.56 28.99 3.52
C ARG A 56 0.30 29.41 4.71
N PHE A 57 0.29 30.71 5.01
CA PHE A 57 0.80 31.22 6.29
C PHE A 57 -0.21 30.96 7.43
N ILE A 58 0.25 30.33 8.51
CA ILE A 58 -0.51 30.16 9.76
C ILE A 58 0.05 31.14 10.78
N HIS A 59 -0.80 32.00 11.30
CA HIS A 59 -0.44 32.99 12.32
C HIS A 59 -0.19 32.30 13.67
N GLU A 60 0.62 32.90 14.54
CA GLU A 60 0.99 32.33 15.85
C GLU A 60 -0.20 32.10 16.80
N ASP A 61 -1.32 32.78 16.54
CA ASP A 61 -2.57 32.59 17.27
C ASP A 61 -3.29 31.26 16.97
N GLY A 62 -2.80 30.50 15.99
CA GLY A 62 -3.37 29.20 15.61
C GLY A 62 -4.74 29.26 14.94
N VAL A 63 -5.26 30.46 14.64
CA VAL A 63 -6.58 30.63 14.04
C VAL A 63 -6.52 30.44 12.52
N ILE A 64 -7.30 29.49 12.00
CA ILE A 64 -7.40 29.24 10.56
C ILE A 64 -8.25 30.34 9.91
N ARG A 65 -7.64 31.08 8.98
CA ARG A 65 -8.27 32.17 8.22
C ARG A 65 -8.44 31.79 6.75
N PRO A 66 -9.33 32.49 6.01
CA PRO A 66 -9.39 32.37 4.55
C PRO A 66 -8.02 32.61 3.91
N TYR A 67 -7.73 31.87 2.84
CA TYR A 67 -6.45 31.98 2.17
C TYR A 67 -6.21 33.38 1.60
N LYS A 68 -5.00 33.90 1.79
CA LYS A 68 -4.55 35.19 1.26
C LYS A 68 -3.23 35.03 0.53
N GLY A 69 -3.24 35.29 -0.79
CA GLY A 69 -2.09 35.05 -1.67
C GLY A 69 -0.80 35.76 -1.25
N ARG A 70 -0.91 37.02 -0.79
CA ARG A 70 0.25 37.80 -0.33
C ARG A 70 0.95 37.17 0.87
N GLU A 71 0.19 36.64 1.83
CA GLU A 71 0.75 35.98 3.02
C GLU A 71 1.39 34.64 2.65
N GLY A 72 0.79 33.90 1.72
CA GLY A 72 1.39 32.66 1.22
C GLY A 72 2.70 32.87 0.47
N ILE A 73 2.78 33.90 -0.39
CA ILE A 73 4.04 34.26 -1.07
C ILE A 73 5.11 34.68 -0.05
N GLY A 74 4.76 35.53 0.92
CA GLY A 74 5.69 35.95 1.96
C GLY A 74 6.21 34.76 2.77
N SER A 75 5.33 33.82 3.14
CA SER A 75 5.72 32.60 3.84
C SER A 75 6.63 31.70 3.00
N GLN A 76 6.40 31.60 1.69
CA GLN A 76 7.24 30.81 0.79
C GLN A 76 8.64 31.40 0.63
N MET A 77 8.79 32.73 0.69
CA MET A 77 10.09 33.40 0.60
C MET A 77 10.94 33.26 1.88
N LEU A 78 10.31 32.97 3.01
CA LEU A 78 10.97 32.84 4.32
C LEU A 78 11.25 31.38 4.71
N GLN A 79 10.75 30.40 3.95
CA GLN A 79 11.07 28.97 4.10
C GLN A 79 12.36 28.61 3.40
#